data_AF-A0A3D5KQI5-F1
#
_entry.id   AF-A0A3D5KQI5-F1
#
_cell.length_a   1.000
_cell.length_b   1.000
_cell.length_c   1.000
_cell.angle_alpha   90.00
_cell.angle_beta   90.00
_cell.angle_gamma   90.00
#
_symmetry.space_group_name_H-M   'P 1'
#
loop_
_entity.id
_entity.type
_entity.pdbx_description
1 polymer ?
#
loop_
_entity_poly.entity_id
_entity_poly.type
_entity_poly.pdbx_seq_one_letter_code
_entity_poly.pdbx_strand_id
1 'polypeptide(L)'
;MKKRLIITSVILAFLFLVGHSIYNRVGNALNERERYVTLLDLHFSATVDSIKTFWPGNNGYVYFHPSNDSLDLSTEDRAGQKLKFNGSLRFILEEDSALAFHARDIGKYQSNDSLVINSDVGKIFIYRQGKLTAESEIWKALNGI
;
A
#
# COMPACT_ATOMS: atom_id res chain seq x y z
N MET A 1 29.44 38.72 18.51
CA MET A 1 29.52 37.91 17.28
C MET A 1 29.76 36.42 17.54
N LYS A 2 30.79 36.03 18.31
CA LYS A 2 31.08 34.60 18.63
C LYS A 2 29.89 33.82 19.22
N LYS A 3 29.13 34.39 20.16
CA LYS A 3 27.92 33.76 20.72
C LYS A 3 26.82 33.52 19.69
N ARG A 4 26.64 34.43 18.72
CA ARG A 4 25.64 34.27 17.66
C ARG A 4 26.03 33.12 16.72
N LEU A 5 27.30 33.04 16.32
CA LEU A 5 27.82 31.93 15.51
C LEU A 5 27.64 30.56 16.18
N ILE A 6 27.93 30.45 17.47
CA ILE A 6 27.74 29.19 18.22
C ILE A 6 26.27 28.77 18.22
N ILE A 7 25.35 29.70 18.47
CA ILE A 7 23.90 29.43 18.45
C ILE A 7 23.46 28.97 17.06
N THR A 8 23.93 29.62 15.98
CA THR A 8 23.59 29.22 14.60
C THR A 8 24.10 27.82 14.29
N SER A 9 25.34 27.49 14.67
CA SER A 9 25.91 26.14 14.48
C SER A 9 25.14 25.06 15.23
N VAL A 10 24.69 25.33 16.46
CA VAL A 10 23.88 24.37 17.24
C VAL A 10 22.51 24.15 16.59
N ILE A 11 21.87 25.21 16.10
CA ILE A 11 20.58 25.11 15.39
C ILE A 11 20.73 24.28 14.11
N LEU A 12 21.78 24.52 13.32
CA LEU A 12 22.07 23.75 12.11
C LEU A 12 22.35 22.27 12.41
N ALA A 13 23.14 21.98 13.44
CA ALA A 13 23.39 20.60 13.88
C ALA A 13 22.10 19.90 14.34
N PHE A 14 21.23 20.62 15.07
CA PHE A 14 19.95 20.08 15.50
C PHE A 14 19.02 19.81 14.30
N LEU A 15 18.88 20.76 13.37
CA LEU A 15 18.08 20.57 12.15
C LEU A 15 18.61 19.41 11.29
N PHE A 16 19.93 19.24 11.20
CA PHE A 16 20.54 18.12 10.50
C PHE A 16 20.19 16.79 11.15
N LEU A 17 20.30 16.67 12.49
CA LEU A 17 19.93 15.45 13.22
C LEU A 17 18.44 15.12 13.08
N VAL A 18 17.57 16.13 13.17
CA VAL A 18 16.13 15.96 12.95
C VAL A 18 15.84 15.51 11.52
N GLY A 19 16.44 16.16 10.52
CA GLY A 19 16.29 15.79 9.11
C GLY A 19 16.77 14.37 8.84
N HIS A 20 17.92 13.97 9.40
CA HIS A 20 18.46 12.63 9.25
C HIS A 20 17.56 11.56 9.91
N SER A 21 17.04 11.84 11.11
CA SER A 21 16.10 10.95 11.80
C SER A 21 14.80 10.77 11.01
N ILE A 22 14.24 11.84 10.46
CA ILE A 22 13.05 11.77 9.59
C ILE A 22 13.35 10.96 8.33
N TYR A 23 14.49 11.22 7.67
CA TYR A 23 14.89 10.49 6.47
C TYR A 23 15.03 8.98 6.74
N ASN A 24 15.69 8.60 7.82
CA ASN A 24 15.84 7.20 8.21
C ASN A 24 14.49 6.55 8.55
N ARG A 25 13.59 7.28 9.21
CA ARG A 25 12.25 6.78 9.52
C ARG A 25 11.40 6.56 8.27
N VAL A 26 11.44 7.48 7.31
CA VAL A 26 10.77 7.36 6.01
C VAL A 26 11.36 6.21 5.19
N GLY A 27 12.69 6.10 5.14
CA GLY A 27 13.37 5.01 4.45
C GLY A 27 13.03 3.64 5.04
N ASN A 28 13.05 3.51 6.36
CA ASN A 28 12.66 2.28 7.06
C ASN A 28 11.19 1.91 6.79
N ALA A 29 10.29 2.90 6.75
CA ALA A 29 8.87 2.68 6.46
C ALA A 29 8.63 2.20 5.02
N LEU A 30 9.36 2.73 4.03
CA LEU A 30 9.28 2.29 2.63
C LEU A 30 9.83 0.87 2.48
N ASN A 31 11.02 0.60 3.01
CA ASN A 31 11.64 -0.73 2.99
C ASN A 31 10.75 -1.79 3.64
N GLU A 32 10.04 -1.42 4.72
CA GLU A 32 9.14 -2.33 5.39
C GLU A 32 7.87 -2.63 4.58
N ARG A 33 7.34 -1.65 3.83
CA ARG A 33 6.23 -1.89 2.89
C ARG A 33 6.63 -2.79 1.74
N GLU A 34 7.80 -2.57 1.16
CA GLU A 34 8.33 -3.47 0.12
C GLU A 34 8.53 -4.88 0.67
N ARG A 35 9.13 -5.00 1.86
CA ARG A 35 9.28 -6.28 2.56
C ARG A 35 7.95 -6.94 2.90
N TYR A 36 6.92 -6.17 3.21
CA TYR A 36 5.59 -6.73 3.43
C TYR A 36 5.05 -7.35 2.14
N VAL A 37 5.15 -6.67 1.00
CA VAL A 37 4.70 -7.22 -0.29
C VAL A 37 5.42 -8.53 -0.62
N THR A 38 6.73 -8.63 -0.36
CA THR A 38 7.48 -9.88 -0.60
C THR A 38 7.11 -11.01 0.36
N LEU A 39 6.48 -10.72 1.50
CA LEU A 39 6.00 -11.71 2.46
C LEU A 39 4.53 -12.08 2.28
N LEU A 40 3.79 -11.30 1.49
CA LEU A 40 2.33 -11.37 1.38
C LEU A 40 1.87 -12.67 0.70
N ASP A 41 2.65 -13.21 -0.24
CA ASP A 41 2.40 -14.48 -0.97
C ASP A 41 0.93 -14.64 -1.42
N LEU A 42 0.32 -13.54 -1.87
CA LEU A 42 -1.04 -13.49 -2.40
C LEU A 42 -1.03 -13.62 -3.92
N HIS A 43 -1.78 -14.61 -4.40
CA HIS A 43 -1.97 -14.93 -5.80
C HIS A 43 -3.42 -15.33 -6.06
N PHE A 44 -4.22 -14.41 -6.58
CA PHE A 44 -5.63 -14.68 -6.85
C PHE A 44 -6.20 -13.78 -7.96
N SER A 45 -7.35 -14.20 -8.47
CA SER A 45 -8.16 -13.42 -9.41
C SER A 45 -9.43 -12.94 -8.74
N ALA A 46 -9.89 -11.76 -9.12
CA ALA A 46 -11.09 -11.15 -8.56
C ALA A 46 -11.85 -10.34 -9.62
N THR A 47 -13.10 -10.00 -9.31
CA THR A 47 -13.90 -9.09 -10.12
C THR A 47 -14.20 -7.85 -9.29
N VAL A 48 -14.05 -6.66 -9.89
CA VAL A 48 -14.42 -5.40 -9.24
C VAL A 48 -15.94 -5.31 -9.15
N ASP A 49 -16.47 -5.25 -7.93
CA ASP A 49 -17.89 -5.01 -7.68
C ASP A 49 -18.20 -3.52 -7.82
N SER A 50 -17.48 -2.70 -7.05
CA SER A 50 -17.72 -1.26 -6.97
C SER A 50 -16.48 -0.49 -6.58
N ILE A 51 -16.54 0.82 -6.78
CA ILE A 51 -15.44 1.75 -6.51
C ILE A 51 -15.99 2.91 -5.70
N LYS A 52 -15.32 3.22 -4.59
CA LYS A 52 -15.61 4.37 -3.74
C LYS A 52 -14.44 5.33 -3.81
N THR A 53 -14.67 6.51 -4.36
CA THR A 53 -13.65 7.56 -4.50
C THR A 53 -13.70 8.55 -3.33
N PHE A 54 -12.54 9.05 -2.91
CA PHE A 54 -12.44 10.08 -1.88
C PHE A 54 -11.93 11.39 -2.49
N TRP A 55 -12.56 12.50 -2.12
CA TRP A 55 -12.14 13.84 -2.52
C TRP A 55 -11.40 14.58 -1.39
N PRO A 56 -10.37 15.38 -1.70
CA PRO A 56 -9.71 15.55 -3.00
C PRO A 56 -8.63 14.49 -3.24
N GLY A 57 -8.66 13.81 -4.40
CA GLY A 57 -7.61 12.86 -4.76
C GLY A 57 -8.00 11.84 -5.82
N ASN A 58 -7.00 11.14 -6.37
CA ASN A 58 -7.17 9.94 -7.19
C ASN A 58 -7.14 8.67 -6.30
N ASN A 59 -7.66 8.76 -5.09
CA ASN A 59 -7.64 7.68 -4.11
C ASN A 59 -9.06 7.18 -3.77
N GLY A 60 -9.14 5.95 -3.30
CA GLY A 60 -10.41 5.30 -3.04
C GLY A 60 -10.27 3.87 -2.58
N TYR A 61 -11.40 3.21 -2.40
CA TYR A 61 -11.49 1.77 -2.22
C TYR A 61 -12.03 1.10 -3.47
N VAL A 62 -11.40 -0.02 -3.82
CA VAL A 62 -11.87 -0.96 -4.85
C VAL A 62 -12.47 -2.13 -4.10
N TYR A 63 -13.80 -2.29 -4.17
CA TYR A 63 -14.49 -3.45 -3.62
C TYR A 63 -14.54 -4.56 -4.67
N PHE A 64 -14.29 -5.79 -4.24
CA PHE A 64 -14.18 -6.93 -5.14
C PHE A 64 -14.62 -8.23 -4.48
N HIS A 65 -14.94 -9.21 -5.32
CA HIS A 65 -15.09 -10.60 -4.91
C HIS A 65 -14.05 -11.47 -5.62
N PRO A 66 -13.43 -12.45 -4.94
CA PRO A 66 -12.54 -13.42 -5.57
C PRO A 66 -13.29 -14.22 -6.63
N SER A 67 -12.68 -14.43 -7.79
CA SER A 67 -13.25 -15.26 -8.86
C SER A 67 -13.09 -16.76 -8.59
N ASN A 68 -12.17 -17.13 -7.69
CA ASN A 68 -11.95 -18.49 -7.21
C ASN A 68 -12.09 -18.52 -5.68
N ASP A 69 -12.59 -19.62 -5.13
CA ASP A 69 -12.94 -19.78 -3.71
C ASP A 69 -11.76 -19.72 -2.70
N SER A 70 -10.52 -19.53 -3.14
CA SER A 70 -9.33 -19.64 -2.29
C SER A 70 -8.59 -18.30 -2.15
N LEU A 71 -9.21 -17.33 -1.48
CA LEU A 71 -8.44 -16.22 -0.91
C LEU A 71 -8.01 -16.60 0.51
N ASP A 72 -6.74 -16.95 0.67
CA ASP A 72 -6.16 -17.26 1.99
C ASP A 72 -5.69 -15.98 2.69
N LEU A 73 -6.56 -15.38 3.49
CA LEU A 73 -6.21 -14.20 4.31
C LEU A 73 -5.18 -14.51 5.41
N SER A 74 -4.91 -15.78 5.71
CA SER A 74 -3.92 -16.15 6.73
C SER A 74 -2.48 -15.83 6.31
N THR A 75 -2.20 -15.70 5.00
CA THR A 75 -0.89 -15.26 4.51
C THR A 75 -0.62 -13.81 4.90
N GLU A 76 -1.65 -12.97 4.83
CA GLU A 76 -1.59 -11.56 5.16
C GLU A 76 -1.34 -11.32 6.66
N ASP A 77 -2.04 -12.07 7.51
CA ASP A 77 -1.83 -12.01 8.96
C ASP A 77 -0.40 -12.45 9.35
N ARG A 78 0.13 -13.49 8.69
CA ARG A 78 1.51 -13.95 8.89
C ARG A 78 2.54 -12.93 8.40
N ALA A 79 2.27 -12.23 7.30
CA ALA A 79 3.12 -11.16 6.80
C ALA A 79 3.13 -9.96 7.77
N GLY A 80 1.96 -9.58 8.29
CA GLY A 80 1.81 -8.49 9.26
C GLY A 80 2.56 -8.72 10.58
N GLN A 81 2.54 -9.95 11.11
CA GLN A 81 3.27 -10.29 12.35
C GLN A 81 4.80 -10.16 12.25
N LYS A 82 5.36 -10.15 11.03
CA LYS A 82 6.81 -10.03 10.80
C LYS A 82 7.28 -8.57 10.71
N LEU A 83 6.36 -7.61 10.73
CA LEU A 83 6.66 -6.18 10.70
C LEU A 83 7.08 -5.68 12.08
N LYS A 84 7.98 -4.70 12.12
CA LYS A 84 8.64 -4.17 13.32
C LYS A 84 8.40 -2.68 13.55
N PHE A 85 8.20 -1.87 12.51
CA PHE A 85 8.22 -0.41 12.64
C PHE A 85 6.91 0.31 12.29
N ASN A 86 6.12 -0.20 11.33
CA ASN A 86 4.89 0.44 10.83
C ASN A 86 3.57 -0.13 11.41
N GLY A 87 3.62 -0.95 12.46
CA GLY A 87 2.41 -1.62 12.97
C GLY A 87 1.93 -2.73 12.01
N SER A 88 0.62 -2.97 11.95
CA SER A 88 0.04 -3.93 11.00
C SER A 88 -0.23 -3.27 9.65
N LEU A 89 0.42 -3.76 8.59
CA LEU A 89 0.03 -3.45 7.22
C LEU A 89 -1.03 -4.44 6.76
N ARG A 90 -2.05 -3.92 6.07
CA ARG A 90 -3.07 -4.72 5.40
C ARG A 90 -3.29 -4.18 3.99
N PHE A 91 -3.19 -5.07 3.01
CA PHE A 91 -3.59 -4.87 1.64
C PHE A 91 -5.11 -5.11 1.48
N ILE A 92 -5.63 -6.23 1.99
CA ILE A 92 -7.04 -6.60 1.90
C ILE A 92 -7.77 -6.15 3.17
N LEU A 93 -8.85 -5.43 2.98
CA LEU A 93 -9.74 -4.93 4.01
C LEU A 93 -11.07 -5.66 3.90
N GLU A 94 -11.67 -5.97 5.04
CA GLU A 94 -13.02 -6.50 5.12
C GLU A 94 -13.93 -5.41 5.72
N GLU A 95 -14.86 -4.89 4.92
CA GLU A 95 -15.82 -3.84 5.30
C GLU A 95 -17.23 -4.34 4.95
N ASP A 96 -18.10 -4.49 5.95
CA ASP A 96 -19.49 -4.94 5.79
C ASP A 96 -19.66 -6.24 4.97
N SER A 97 -18.76 -7.22 5.18
CA SER A 97 -18.69 -8.51 4.43
C SER A 97 -18.25 -8.39 2.96
N ALA A 98 -17.80 -7.21 2.52
CA ALA A 98 -17.15 -7.00 1.24
C ALA A 98 -15.63 -6.93 1.42
N LEU A 99 -14.90 -7.49 0.46
CA LEU A 99 -13.45 -7.34 0.41
C LEU A 99 -13.10 -6.09 -0.39
N ALA A 100 -12.11 -5.36 0.09
CA ALA A 100 -11.65 -4.14 -0.55
C ALA A 100 -10.13 -3.99 -0.43
N PHE A 101 -9.53 -3.21 -1.32
CA PHE A 101 -8.21 -2.64 -1.09
C PHE A 101 -8.24 -1.15 -1.39
N HIS A 102 -7.39 -0.39 -0.70
CA HIS A 102 -7.21 1.03 -0.99
C HIS A 102 -6.38 1.19 -2.27
N ALA A 103 -6.77 2.07 -3.18
CA ALA A 103 -5.97 2.41 -4.36
C ALA A 103 -5.66 3.91 -4.38
N ARG A 104 -4.44 4.27 -4.79
CA ARG A 104 -4.01 5.68 -5.02
C ARG A 104 -4.12 6.10 -6.49
N ASP A 105 -4.54 5.18 -7.33
CA ASP A 105 -4.78 5.35 -8.75
C ASP A 105 -6.18 4.85 -9.13
N ILE A 106 -7.18 5.24 -8.32
CA ILE A 106 -8.55 4.73 -8.37
C ILE A 106 -9.20 4.88 -9.75
N GLY A 107 -8.83 5.91 -10.52
CA GLY A 107 -9.29 6.13 -11.88
C GLY A 107 -8.88 5.07 -12.92
N LYS A 108 -7.99 4.13 -12.58
CA LYS A 108 -7.66 2.99 -13.45
C LYS A 108 -8.70 1.86 -13.42
N TYR A 109 -9.48 1.80 -12.36
CA TYR A 109 -10.41 0.70 -12.08
C TYR A 109 -11.81 1.07 -12.57
N GLN A 110 -12.59 0.06 -12.95
CA GLN A 110 -14.02 0.19 -13.24
C GLN A 110 -14.76 -1.06 -12.72
N SER A 111 -16.03 -0.91 -12.35
CA SER A 111 -16.90 -2.05 -12.05
C SER A 111 -16.90 -3.06 -13.19
N ASN A 112 -16.86 -4.35 -12.84
CA ASN A 112 -16.70 -5.51 -13.73
C ASN A 112 -15.33 -5.65 -14.40
N ASP A 113 -14.32 -4.86 -14.04
CA ASP A 113 -12.94 -5.20 -14.41
C ASP A 113 -12.54 -6.49 -13.70
N SER A 114 -11.81 -7.36 -14.41
CA SER A 114 -11.16 -8.53 -13.81
C SER A 114 -9.78 -8.14 -13.31
N LEU A 115 -9.47 -8.54 -12.10
CA LEU A 115 -8.19 -8.28 -11.44
C LEU A 115 -7.40 -9.58 -11.35
N VAL A 116 -6.10 -9.51 -11.59
CA VAL A 116 -5.14 -10.55 -11.22
C VAL A 116 -4.14 -9.93 -10.25
N ILE A 117 -4.17 -10.38 -9.00
CA ILE A 117 -3.29 -9.93 -7.93
C ILE A 117 -2.13 -10.92 -7.86
N ASN A 118 -0.91 -10.41 -8.00
CA ASN A 118 0.31 -11.20 -7.91
C ASN A 118 1.33 -10.46 -7.04
N SER A 119 1.52 -10.96 -5.82
CA SER A 119 2.45 -10.40 -4.85
C SER A 119 3.92 -10.67 -5.16
N ASP A 120 4.25 -11.77 -5.86
CA ASP A 120 5.64 -12.08 -6.25
C ASP A 120 6.26 -10.96 -7.10
N VAL A 121 5.46 -10.39 -8.01
CA VAL A 121 5.86 -9.24 -8.83
C VAL A 121 5.35 -7.91 -8.28
N GLY A 122 4.61 -7.92 -7.17
CA GLY A 122 4.08 -6.74 -6.50
C GLY A 122 3.05 -5.96 -7.31
N LYS A 123 2.29 -6.62 -8.20
CA LYS A 123 1.37 -5.95 -9.13
C LYS A 123 -0.07 -6.44 -9.04
N ILE A 124 -0.96 -5.53 -9.44
CA ILE A 124 -2.36 -5.77 -9.75
C ILE A 124 -2.52 -5.52 -11.24
N PHE A 125 -2.89 -6.56 -11.98
CA PHE A 125 -3.19 -6.47 -13.41
C PHE A 125 -4.69 -6.29 -13.59
N ILE A 126 -5.08 -5.27 -14.36
CA ILE A 126 -6.48 -4.88 -14.55
C ILE A 126 -6.86 -5.22 -15.99
N TYR A 127 -7.87 -6.07 -16.14
CA TYR A 127 -8.40 -6.52 -17.41
C TYR A 127 -9.81 -6.00 -17.62
N ARG A 128 -10.07 -5.43 -18.80
CA ARG A 128 -11.41 -5.02 -19.23
C ARG A 128 -11.76 -5.76 -20.50
N GLN A 129 -12.89 -6.48 -20.50
CA GLN A 129 -13.32 -7.29 -21.63
C GLN A 129 -12.21 -8.26 -22.12
N GLY A 130 -11.48 -8.86 -21.19
CA GLY A 130 -10.39 -9.80 -21.47
C GLY A 130 -9.06 -9.18 -21.94
N LYS A 131 -8.95 -7.85 -22.03
CA LYS A 131 -7.72 -7.16 -22.41
C LYS A 131 -7.08 -6.47 -21.22
N LEU A 132 -5.77 -6.63 -21.05
CA LEU A 132 -5.00 -5.88 -20.06
C LEU A 132 -5.09 -4.38 -20.40
N THR A 133 -5.70 -3.60 -19.51
CA THR A 133 -5.90 -2.15 -19.68
C THR A 133 -4.94 -1.33 -18.84
N ALA A 134 -4.59 -1.80 -17.65
CA ALA A 134 -3.66 -1.11 -16.77
C ALA A 134 -2.97 -2.05 -15.77
N GLU A 135 -1.92 -1.53 -15.16
CA GLU A 135 -1.20 -2.15 -14.04
C GLU A 135 -1.15 -1.18 -12.86
N SER A 136 -1.24 -1.71 -11.64
CA SER A 136 -1.00 -0.98 -10.40
C SER A 136 -0.04 -1.75 -9.50
N GLU A 137 0.62 -1.05 -8.58
CA GLU A 137 1.59 -1.65 -7.66
C GLU A 137 0.93 -1.87 -6.29
N ILE A 138 1.05 -3.07 -5.74
CA ILE A 138 0.44 -3.43 -4.45
C ILE A 138 0.95 -2.52 -3.32
N TRP A 139 2.24 -2.16 -3.31
CA TRP A 139 2.78 -1.32 -2.24
C TRP A 139 2.15 0.08 -2.18
N LYS A 140 1.59 0.58 -3.30
CA LYS A 140 0.85 1.86 -3.34
C LYS A 140 -0.52 1.76 -2.69
N ALA A 141 -1.09 0.55 -2.65
CA ALA A 141 -2.34 0.25 -1.97
C ALA A 141 -2.17 0.13 -0.45
N LEU A 142 -0.94 -0.13 0.03
CA LEU A 142 -0.66 -0.28 1.46
C LEU A 142 -0.76 1.05 2.20
N ASN A 143 -1.64 1.08 3.19
CA ASN A 143 -1.66 2.09 4.24
C ASN A 143 -1.30 1.40 5.58
N GLY A 144 -0.61 2.13 6.46
CA GLY A 144 -0.44 1.69 7.85
C GLY A 144 -1.77 1.87 8.58
N ILE A 145 -2.18 0.87 9.36
CA ILE A 145 -3.32 0.94 10.27
C ILE A 145 -2.79 1.19 11.68
#